data_AF-A0A0F7IDI7-F1
#
_entry.id   AF-A0A0F7IDI7-F1
#
_cell.length_a   1.000
_cell.length_b   1.000
_cell.length_c   1.000
_cell.angle_alpha   90.00
_cell.angle_beta   90.00
_cell.angle_gamma   90.00
#
_symmetry.space_group_name_H-M   'P 1'
#
loop_
_entity.id
_entity.type
_entity.pdbx_description
1 polymer ?
#
loop_
_entity_poly.entity_id
_entity_poly.type
_entity_poly.pdbx_seq_one_letter_code
_entity_poly.pdbx_strand_id
1 'polypeptide(L)'
;MYPYPREVVADLYVSKLGGFSEEIGEREVGINDKALEMNTSLIAEESRIKLRFFGSREKPYFLKKSFRVVGISHGSSAYRLSRMGEVVLGREHRDVLGERVGEAVMINAVESFRIDGDYSSMKKAVQSMREWIWKSESLGRRN
;
A
#
# COMPACT_ATOMS: atom_id res chain seq x y z
N MET A 1 3.17 17.84 -16.91
CA MET A 1 2.52 17.71 -15.59
C MET A 1 2.23 16.24 -15.35
N TYR A 2 2.58 15.69 -14.19
CA TYR A 2 2.31 14.29 -13.86
C TYR A 2 0.85 14.16 -13.40
N PRO A 3 0.03 13.29 -14.00
CA PRO A 3 -1.37 13.12 -13.57
C PRO A 3 -1.53 12.37 -12.25
N TYR A 4 -0.50 11.63 -11.81
CA TYR A 4 -0.50 10.85 -10.57
C TYR A 4 0.80 11.05 -9.78
N PRO A 5 0.82 10.68 -8.48
CA PRO A 5 -0.35 10.48 -7.62
C PRO A 5 -1.18 11.76 -7.54
N ARG A 6 -2.50 11.65 -7.37
CA ARG A 6 -3.40 12.80 -7.17
C ARG A 6 -3.93 12.77 -5.76
N GLU A 7 -3.70 13.83 -4.99
CA GLU A 7 -4.27 13.97 -3.65
C GLU A 7 -5.80 14.10 -3.73
N VAL A 8 -6.49 13.36 -2.86
CA VAL A 8 -7.97 13.36 -2.78
C VAL A 8 -8.42 13.90 -1.42
N VAL A 9 -7.72 13.52 -0.36
CA VAL A 9 -7.84 14.03 1.01
C VAL A 9 -6.42 14.12 1.55
N ALA A 10 -6.15 15.01 2.50
CA ALA A 10 -4.82 15.19 3.10
C ALA A 10 -4.09 13.86 3.34
N ASP A 11 -2.93 13.68 2.69
CA ASP A 11 -2.07 12.49 2.75
C ASP A 11 -2.72 11.17 2.25
N LEU A 12 -3.78 11.28 1.44
CA LEU A 12 -4.45 10.21 0.74
C LEU A 12 -4.44 10.50 -0.76
N TYR A 13 -3.77 9.64 -1.52
CA TYR A 13 -3.56 9.82 -2.95
C TYR A 13 -4.19 8.71 -3.75
N VAL A 14 -4.54 9.00 -5.01
CA VAL A 14 -4.92 7.99 -6.00
C VAL A 14 -3.88 7.99 -7.11
N SER A 15 -3.44 6.80 -7.48
CA SER A 15 -2.57 6.56 -8.65
C SER A 15 -3.11 5.36 -9.44
N LYS A 16 -2.35 4.88 -10.42
CA LYS A 16 -2.59 3.62 -11.11
C LYS A 16 -1.46 2.63 -10.80
N LEU A 17 -1.73 1.34 -10.89
CA LEU A 17 -0.68 0.33 -10.89
C LEU A 17 0.03 0.34 -12.25
N GLY A 18 1.28 0.80 -12.29
CA GLY A 18 2.10 0.91 -13.50
C GLY A 18 2.81 -0.38 -13.89
N GLY A 19 3.04 -1.28 -12.93
CA GLY A 19 3.62 -2.60 -13.19
C GLY A 19 4.52 -3.08 -12.06
N PHE A 20 5.45 -3.96 -12.43
CA PHE A 20 6.35 -4.64 -11.49
C PHE A 20 7.79 -4.60 -12.00
N SER A 21 8.73 -4.30 -11.11
CA SER A 21 10.16 -4.19 -11.40
C SER A 21 11.00 -4.99 -10.40
N GLU A 22 12.17 -5.46 -10.83
CA GLU A 22 13.18 -6.08 -9.97
C GLU A 22 13.97 -5.04 -9.17
N GLU A 23 13.94 -3.77 -9.59
CA GLU A 23 14.57 -2.66 -8.89
C GLU A 23 13.76 -2.17 -7.67
N ILE A 24 12.52 -2.63 -7.52
CA ILE A 24 11.65 -2.31 -6.39
C ILE A 24 11.58 -3.55 -5.50
N GLY A 25 11.88 -3.42 -4.22
CA GLY A 25 11.84 -4.56 -3.31
C GLY A 25 10.43 -4.93 -2.85
N GLU A 26 10.29 -6.18 -2.39
CA GLU A 26 9.49 -6.59 -1.22
C GLU A 26 8.34 -5.65 -0.79
N ARG A 27 8.78 -4.73 0.06
CA ARG A 27 7.99 -3.81 0.86
C ARG A 27 8.28 -2.38 0.42
N GLU A 28 8.50 -2.19 -0.87
CA GLU A 28 8.75 -0.90 -1.48
C GLU A 28 7.69 -0.60 -2.53
N VAL A 29 7.44 0.69 -2.71
CA VAL A 29 6.57 1.22 -3.75
C VAL A 29 7.38 2.27 -4.48
N GLY A 30 7.68 1.98 -5.74
CA GLY A 30 8.35 2.91 -6.63
C GLY A 30 7.37 3.90 -7.23
N ILE A 31 7.68 5.18 -7.15
CA ILE A 31 6.97 6.26 -7.84
C ILE A 31 8.04 7.20 -8.42
N ASN A 32 7.78 7.73 -9.61
CA ASN A 32 8.65 8.72 -10.24
C ASN A 32 9.01 9.87 -9.29
N ASP A 33 10.32 10.17 -9.17
CA ASP A 33 10.83 11.21 -8.26
C ASP A 33 10.16 12.56 -8.47
N LYS A 34 9.98 12.94 -9.73
CA LYS A 34 9.36 14.22 -10.08
C LYS A 34 7.87 14.21 -9.82
N ALA A 35 7.20 13.07 -9.94
CA ALA A 35 5.80 12.95 -9.55
C ALA A 35 5.61 13.07 -8.04
N LEU A 36 6.51 12.45 -7.24
CA LEU A 36 6.51 12.59 -5.78
C LEU A 36 6.69 14.05 -5.37
N GLU A 37 7.72 14.71 -5.90
CA GLU A 37 8.06 16.11 -5.62
C GLU A 37 6.93 17.08 -5.99
N MET A 38 6.27 16.86 -7.12
CA MET A 38 5.25 17.80 -7.63
C MET A 38 3.87 17.59 -7.03
N ASN A 39 3.50 16.35 -6.71
CA ASN A 39 2.10 16.00 -6.45
C ASN A 39 1.83 15.52 -5.03
N THR A 40 2.85 15.32 -4.19
CA THR A 40 2.68 14.69 -2.88
C THR A 40 3.51 15.36 -1.79
N SER A 41 3.12 15.15 -0.54
CA SER A 41 3.94 15.43 0.65
C SER A 41 4.93 14.29 0.99
N LEU A 42 4.97 13.22 0.18
CA LEU A 42 5.73 12.02 0.49
C LEU A 42 7.22 12.23 0.24
N ILE A 43 8.02 11.87 1.23
CA ILE A 43 9.48 11.88 1.18
C ILE A 43 9.95 10.48 0.80
N ALA A 44 10.65 10.36 -0.34
CA ALA A 44 11.25 9.11 -0.78
C ALA A 44 12.22 8.55 0.29
N GLU A 45 12.31 7.23 0.38
CA GLU A 45 13.09 6.46 1.36
C GLU A 45 12.63 6.57 2.83
N GLU A 46 11.88 7.62 3.19
CA GLU A 46 11.39 7.88 4.55
C GLU A 46 9.92 7.53 4.76
N SER A 47 9.07 7.92 3.81
CA SER A 47 7.62 7.79 3.94
C SER A 47 7.18 6.34 3.83
N ARG A 48 6.26 5.95 4.72
CA ARG A 48 5.58 4.66 4.66
C ARG A 48 4.12 4.84 4.33
N ILE A 49 3.65 4.00 3.40
CA ILE A 49 2.30 4.02 2.88
C ILE A 49 1.66 2.64 2.94
N LYS A 50 0.33 2.62 2.86
CA LYS A 50 -0.44 1.40 2.62
C LYS A 50 -1.21 1.55 1.31
N LEU A 51 -1.23 0.48 0.53
CA LEU A 51 -1.96 0.44 -0.72
C LEU A 51 -3.32 -0.21 -0.54
N ARG A 52 -4.33 0.34 -1.20
CA ARG A 52 -5.68 -0.25 -1.32
C ARG A 52 -6.10 -0.29 -2.78
N PHE A 53 -6.41 -1.49 -3.27
CA PHE A 53 -7.00 -1.69 -4.59
C PHE A 53 -8.53 -1.62 -4.49
N PHE A 54 -9.17 -0.94 -5.43
CA PHE A 54 -10.62 -0.87 -5.49
C PHE A 54 -11.23 -2.24 -5.81
N GLY A 55 -12.41 -2.53 -5.24
CA GLY A 55 -13.06 -3.85 -5.36
C GLY A 55 -12.39 -4.99 -4.57
N SER A 56 -11.26 -4.75 -3.89
CA SER A 56 -10.67 -5.73 -2.98
C SER A 56 -11.37 -5.74 -1.62
N ARG A 57 -11.45 -6.92 -0.98
CA ARG A 57 -12.00 -7.05 0.38
C ARG A 57 -11.14 -6.24 1.35
N GLU A 58 -11.79 -5.37 2.12
CA GLU A 58 -11.11 -4.54 3.11
C GLU A 58 -10.48 -5.40 4.21
N LYS A 59 -9.16 -5.27 4.37
CA LYS A 59 -8.41 -5.94 5.42
C LYS A 59 -8.33 -5.03 6.65
N PRO A 60 -8.44 -5.59 7.86
CA PRO A 60 -8.11 -4.88 9.09
C PRO A 60 -6.72 -4.24 9.01
N TYR A 61 -6.55 -3.09 9.66
CA TYR A 61 -5.35 -2.25 9.55
C TYR A 61 -4.02 -3.03 9.74
N PHE A 62 -3.97 -3.91 10.73
CA PHE A 62 -2.80 -4.71 11.09
C PHE A 62 -2.46 -5.83 10.09
N LEU A 63 -3.40 -6.21 9.21
CA LEU A 63 -3.16 -7.15 8.11
C LEU A 63 -2.79 -6.45 6.80
N LYS A 64 -2.90 -5.12 6.74
CA LYS A 64 -2.48 -4.34 5.57
C LYS A 64 -0.95 -4.26 5.53
N LYS A 65 -0.36 -4.68 4.41
CA LYS A 65 1.07 -4.52 4.13
C LYS A 65 1.43 -3.03 4.13
N SER A 66 2.55 -2.68 4.78
CA SER A 66 3.15 -1.35 4.72
C SER A 66 4.30 -1.37 3.73
N PHE A 67 4.39 -0.32 2.91
CA PHE A 67 5.43 -0.16 1.91
C PHE A 67 6.19 1.14 2.18
N ARG A 68 7.51 1.08 2.00
CA ARG A 68 8.38 2.26 1.95
C ARG A 68 8.30 2.87 0.56
N VAL A 69 8.12 4.18 0.48
CA VAL A 69 8.13 4.87 -0.81
C VAL A 69 9.57 4.98 -1.27
N VAL A 70 9.85 4.56 -2.50
CA VAL A 70 11.15 4.70 -3.13
C VAL A 70 11.02 5.51 -4.42
N GLY A 71 12.06 6.28 -4.69
CA GLY A 71 12.13 7.19 -5.81
C GLY A 71 12.55 6.50 -7.10
N ILE A 72 11.79 6.68 -8.19
CA ILE A 72 12.19 6.18 -9.52
C ILE A 72 12.79 7.33 -10.34
N SER A 73 14.11 7.29 -10.50
CA SER A 73 14.88 8.25 -11.29
C SER A 73 14.77 7.98 -12.79
N HIS A 74 15.11 8.96 -13.64
CA HIS A 74 15.03 8.83 -15.10
C HIS A 74 15.93 7.73 -15.70
N GLY A 75 17.03 7.40 -15.01
CA GLY A 75 17.98 6.36 -15.44
C GLY A 75 17.58 4.94 -15.06
N SER A 76 16.56 4.77 -14.21
CA SER A 76 16.06 3.46 -13.76
C SER A 76 15.32 2.72 -14.87
N SER A 77 15.45 1.38 -14.94
CA SER A 77 14.67 0.59 -15.89
C SER A 77 13.18 0.59 -15.54
N ALA A 78 12.84 0.83 -14.27
CA ALA A 78 11.48 0.98 -13.77
C ALA A 78 10.82 2.30 -14.21
N TYR A 79 11.58 3.28 -14.70
CA TYR A 79 11.05 4.58 -15.12
C TYR A 79 9.92 4.46 -16.14
N ARG A 80 10.01 3.49 -17.06
CA ARG A 80 8.98 3.26 -18.08
C ARG A 80 7.63 2.86 -17.51
N LEU A 81 7.61 2.30 -16.29
CA LEU A 81 6.42 1.86 -15.59
C LEU A 81 5.77 2.96 -14.75
N SER A 82 6.45 4.09 -14.53
CA SER A 82 5.97 5.23 -13.71
C SER A 82 6.08 6.56 -14.47
N ARG A 83 5.96 6.56 -15.80
CA ARG A 83 6.17 7.77 -16.60
C ARG A 83 5.22 8.91 -16.23
N MET A 84 4.04 8.58 -15.74
CA MET A 84 2.97 9.50 -15.37
C MET A 84 2.73 9.53 -13.85
N GLY A 85 3.64 8.93 -13.06
CA GLY A 85 3.52 8.82 -11.60
C GLY A 85 2.69 7.62 -11.12
N GLU A 86 2.59 6.59 -11.95
CA GLU A 86 2.02 5.30 -11.58
C GLU A 86 2.85 4.61 -10.48
N VAL A 87 2.18 3.80 -9.66
CA VAL A 87 2.81 2.96 -8.64
C VAL A 87 3.47 1.74 -9.29
N VAL A 88 4.74 1.51 -8.97
CA VAL A 88 5.47 0.31 -9.36
C VAL A 88 5.74 -0.52 -8.12
N LEU A 89 5.48 -1.82 -8.20
CA LEU A 89 5.71 -2.77 -7.13
C LEU A 89 6.91 -3.67 -7.42
N GLY A 90 7.38 -4.37 -6.40
CA GLY A 90 8.37 -5.43 -6.60
C GLY A 90 7.83 -6.60 -7.42
N ARG A 91 8.75 -7.28 -8.12
CA ARG A 91 8.45 -8.38 -9.06
C ARG A 91 7.60 -9.48 -8.42
N GLU A 92 7.79 -9.76 -7.14
CA GLU A 92 7.10 -10.77 -6.34
C GLU A 92 5.58 -10.59 -6.24
N HIS A 93 5.06 -9.36 -6.42
CA HIS A 93 3.61 -9.14 -6.39
C HIS A 93 2.92 -9.42 -7.73
N ARG A 94 3.69 -9.72 -8.79
CA ARG A 94 3.18 -9.90 -10.16
C ARG A 94 2.14 -11.02 -10.24
N ASP A 95 2.36 -12.14 -9.57
CA ASP A 95 1.47 -13.31 -9.68
C ASP A 95 0.10 -13.05 -9.06
N VAL A 96 0.03 -12.13 -8.09
CA VAL A 96 -1.21 -11.81 -7.36
C VAL A 96 -1.92 -10.58 -7.95
N LEU A 97 -1.17 -9.62 -8.47
CA LEU A 97 -1.69 -8.31 -8.90
C LEU A 97 -1.52 -8.06 -10.41
N GLY A 98 -1.00 -9.03 -11.17
CA GLY A 98 -0.68 -8.88 -12.58
C GLY A 98 -1.86 -8.43 -13.45
N GLU A 99 -3.05 -8.96 -13.19
CA GLU A 99 -4.28 -8.60 -13.90
C GLU A 99 -4.78 -7.19 -13.58
N ARG A 100 -4.26 -6.56 -12.52
CA ARG A 100 -4.68 -5.23 -12.05
C ARG A 100 -3.82 -4.09 -12.59
N VAL A 101 -2.87 -4.38 -13.49
CA VAL A 101 -2.05 -3.32 -14.09
C VAL A 101 -2.95 -2.35 -14.85
N GLY A 102 -2.76 -1.06 -14.61
CA GLY A 102 -3.59 0.02 -15.12
C GLY A 102 -4.81 0.37 -14.26
N GLU A 103 -5.20 -0.48 -13.30
CA GLU A 103 -6.26 -0.18 -12.34
C GLU A 103 -5.84 0.94 -11.38
N ALA A 104 -6.84 1.67 -10.88
CA ALA A 104 -6.62 2.66 -9.84
C ALA A 104 -6.20 2.00 -8.52
N VAL A 105 -5.26 2.63 -7.82
CA VAL A 105 -4.79 2.25 -6.50
C VAL A 105 -4.81 3.47 -5.59
N MET A 106 -5.31 3.28 -4.38
CA MET A 106 -5.27 4.30 -3.33
C MET A 106 -4.00 4.12 -2.49
N ILE A 107 -3.28 5.21 -2.29
CA ILE A 107 -2.08 5.34 -1.48
C ILE A 107 -2.47 6.08 -0.20
N ASN A 108 -2.40 5.40 0.93
CA ASN A 108 -2.72 5.97 2.23
C ASN A 108 -1.44 6.19 3.04
N ALA A 109 -1.08 7.45 3.26
CA ALA A 109 0.04 7.84 4.12
C ALA A 109 -0.42 8.29 5.52
N VAL A 110 -1.70 8.67 5.71
CA VAL A 110 -2.26 9.05 7.02
C VAL A 110 -2.08 7.96 8.08
N GLU A 111 -2.28 6.70 7.70
CA GLU A 111 -2.31 5.60 8.66
C GLU A 111 -0.95 5.36 9.36
N SER A 112 0.17 5.61 8.68
CA SER A 112 1.52 5.41 9.26
C SER A 112 1.85 6.47 10.32
N PHE A 113 1.47 7.73 10.09
CA PHE A 113 1.73 8.82 11.04
C PHE A 113 0.86 8.77 12.30
N ARG A 114 -0.38 8.24 12.22
CA ARG A 114 -1.35 8.32 13.32
C ARG A 114 -1.47 7.06 14.17
N ILE A 115 -1.19 5.88 13.62
CA ILE A 115 -1.50 4.61 14.31
C ILE A 115 -0.26 3.94 14.91
N ASP A 116 0.94 4.19 14.39
CA ASP A 116 2.17 3.48 14.83
C ASP A 116 2.66 3.84 16.25
N GLY A 117 1.91 4.63 17.01
CA GLY A 117 2.20 5.00 18.40
C GLY A 117 1.33 4.34 19.49
N ASP A 118 0.11 3.87 19.19
CA ASP A 118 -0.81 3.32 20.20
C ASP A 118 -1.46 1.99 19.78
N TYR A 119 -0.80 0.89 20.13
CA TYR A 119 -1.24 -0.48 19.87
C TYR A 119 -2.19 -1.04 20.96
N SER A 120 -2.57 -0.24 21.97
CA SER A 120 -3.36 -0.73 23.11
C SER A 120 -4.77 -1.19 22.69
N SER A 121 -5.42 -0.42 21.82
CA SER A 121 -6.72 -0.74 21.24
C SER A 121 -6.64 -1.94 20.27
N MET A 122 -5.49 -2.13 19.61
CA MET A 122 -5.24 -3.28 18.73
C MET A 122 -5.09 -4.60 19.50
N LYS A 123 -4.40 -4.58 20.64
CA LYS A 123 -4.21 -5.79 21.47
C LYS A 123 -5.55 -6.35 21.92
N LYS A 124 -6.49 -5.47 22.30
CA LYS A 124 -7.87 -5.82 22.66
C LYS A 124 -8.60 -6.48 21.48
N ALA A 125 -8.55 -5.89 20.28
CA ALA A 125 -9.23 -6.43 19.11
C ALA A 125 -8.74 -7.84 18.71
N VAL A 126 -7.42 -8.08 18.75
CA VAL A 126 -6.84 -9.40 18.48
C VAL A 126 -7.27 -10.44 19.52
N GLN A 127 -7.30 -10.04 20.79
CA GLN A 127 -7.73 -10.90 21.89
C GLN A 127 -9.21 -11.28 21.74
N SER A 128 -10.07 -10.31 21.41
CA SER A 128 -11.50 -10.55 21.16
C SER A 128 -11.75 -11.47 19.97
N MET A 129 -11.00 -11.35 18.87
CA MET A 129 -11.12 -12.27 17.72
C MET A 129 -10.68 -13.69 18.07
N ARG A 130 -9.59 -13.85 18.83
CA ARG A 130 -9.13 -15.16 19.30
C ARG A 130 -10.19 -15.84 20.17
N GLU A 131 -10.77 -15.10 21.11
CA GLU A 131 -11.84 -15.61 21.98
C GLU A 131 -13.10 -16.01 21.20
N TRP A 132 -13.45 -15.24 20.16
CA TRP A 132 -14.59 -15.56 19.29
C TRP A 132 -14.37 -16.83 18.47
N ILE A 133 -13.18 -16.99 17.85
CA ILE A 133 -12.81 -18.19 17.10
C ILE A 133 -12.83 -19.42 18.01
N TRP A 134 -12.21 -19.34 19.19
CA TRP A 134 -12.23 -20.43 20.17
C TRP A 134 -13.63 -20.83 20.63
N LYS A 135 -14.51 -19.85 20.87
CA LYS A 135 -15.92 -20.13 21.19
C LYS A 135 -16.65 -20.83 20.04
N SER A 136 -16.43 -20.40 18.80
CA SER A 136 -17.08 -21.01 17.63
C SER A 136 -16.65 -22.46 17.39
N GLU A 137 -15.37 -22.80 17.59
CA GLU A 137 -14.89 -24.19 17.51
C GLU A 137 -15.44 -25.08 18.64
N SER A 138 -15.58 -24.52 19.85
CA SER A 138 -16.15 -25.26 20.99
C SER A 138 -17.64 -25.58 20.84
N LEU A 139 -18.38 -24.75 20.10
CA LEU A 139 -19.79 -24.97 19.77
C LEU A 139 -19.97 -26.00 18.66
N GLY A 140 -19.05 -26.05 17.68
CA GLY A 140 -19.06 -27.05 16.60
C GLY A 140 -18.71 -28.47 17.05
N ARG A 141 -18.01 -28.64 18.18
CA ARG A 141 -17.67 -29.95 18.77
C ARG A 141 -18.71 -30.50 19.76
N ARG A 142 -19.77 -29.74 20.06
CA ARG A 142 -20.83 -30.12 21.02
C ARG A 142 -22.16 -30.53 20.38
N ASN A 143 -22.25 -30.48 19.05
CA ASN A 143 -23.31 -31.08 18.24
C ASN A 143 -22.76 -32.30 17.50
#